data_AF-A0AAD9GA71-F1
#
_entry.id   AF-A0AAD9GA71-F1
#
_cell.length_a   1.000
_cell.length_b   1.000
_cell.length_c   1.000
_cell.angle_alpha   90.00
_cell.angle_beta   90.00
_cell.angle_gamma   90.00
#
_symmetry.space_group_name_H-M   'P 1'
#
loop_
_entity.id
_entity.type
_entity.pdbx_description
1 polymer ?
#
loop_
_entity_poly.entity_id
_entity_poly.type
_entity_poly.pdbx_seq_one_letter_code
_entity_poly.pdbx_strand_id
1 'polypeptide(L)'
;MKVATDKQTSRRLVDLPNHALVQVLKTTVARLHDLEKELNELELALDDDQKEIEEYTHELDECRQRLEDIREFTRALQAGEVPSVLDAVSALADMVEEHEEEENAIKHYEEARGWHEQQFQNLQEQCTNLKKERVELHKTCIEICSIFRANGVFDLIRARMVKLNSKTV
;
A
#
# COMPACT_ATOMS: atom_id res chain seq x y z
N MET A 1 19.76 -13.85 -11.72
CA MET A 1 19.74 -13.18 -13.04
C MET A 1 19.80 -11.68 -12.84
N LYS A 2 20.98 -11.06 -12.90
CA LYS A 2 21.18 -9.63 -12.59
C LYS A 2 22.23 -9.06 -13.54
N VAL A 3 22.07 -7.78 -13.93
CA VAL A 3 23.02 -6.88 -14.64
C VAL A 3 23.02 -6.87 -16.18
N ALA A 4 22.39 -7.82 -16.89
CA ALA A 4 22.43 -7.83 -18.37
C ALA A 4 21.51 -6.80 -19.07
N THR A 5 20.34 -6.50 -18.49
CA THR A 5 19.34 -5.59 -19.07
C THR A 5 19.84 -4.14 -19.13
N ASP A 6 20.58 -3.73 -18.11
CA ASP A 6 21.01 -2.36 -17.89
C ASP A 6 21.95 -1.83 -18.99
N LYS A 7 23.02 -2.59 -19.27
CA LYS A 7 23.99 -2.26 -20.33
C LYS A 7 23.36 -2.28 -21.72
N GLN A 8 22.33 -3.08 -21.93
CA GLN A 8 21.64 -3.18 -23.22
C GLN A 8 20.72 -1.97 -23.44
N THR A 9 20.05 -1.48 -22.40
CA THR A 9 19.25 -0.26 -22.45
C THR A 9 20.13 0.97 -22.69
N SER A 10 21.23 1.13 -21.96
CA SER A 10 22.13 2.27 -22.18
C SER A 10 22.73 2.29 -23.59
N ARG A 11 23.12 1.11 -24.13
CA ARG A 11 23.61 1.01 -25.53
C ARG A 11 22.54 1.44 -26.53
N ARG A 12 21.29 0.99 -26.35
CA ARG A 12 20.17 1.39 -27.22
C ARG A 12 19.93 2.90 -27.19
N LEU A 13 20.09 3.55 -26.03
CA LEU A 13 19.91 5.00 -25.91
C LEU A 13 21.03 5.79 -26.62
N VAL A 14 22.28 5.35 -26.52
CA VAL A 14 23.43 6.05 -27.14
C VAL A 14 23.32 6.12 -28.66
N ASP A 15 22.72 5.09 -29.29
CA ASP A 15 22.55 5.04 -30.75
C ASP A 15 21.37 5.90 -31.27
N LEU A 16 20.56 6.47 -30.38
CA LEU A 16 19.41 7.28 -30.77
C LEU A 16 19.80 8.73 -31.09
N PRO A 17 19.16 9.35 -32.10
CA PRO A 17 19.35 10.77 -32.36
C PRO A 17 18.75 11.62 -31.24
N ASN A 18 19.32 12.81 -31.00
CA ASN A 18 18.91 13.70 -29.91
C ASN A 18 17.40 14.00 -29.87
N HIS A 19 16.73 14.13 -31.02
CA HIS A 19 15.29 14.38 -31.05
C HIS A 19 14.47 13.18 -30.56
N ALA A 20 14.91 11.95 -30.82
CA ALA A 20 14.27 10.74 -30.32
C ALA A 20 14.50 10.62 -28.80
N LEU A 21 15.71 10.91 -28.33
CA LEU A 21 16.03 10.98 -26.90
C LEU A 21 15.16 11.99 -26.15
N VAL A 22 14.83 13.13 -26.76
CA VAL A 22 13.89 14.10 -26.16
C VAL A 22 12.49 13.51 -26.01
N GLN A 23 12.01 12.74 -26.99
CA GLN A 23 10.70 12.09 -26.90
C GLN A 23 10.68 11.02 -25.81
N VAL A 24 11.72 10.17 -25.75
CA VAL A 24 11.88 9.19 -24.67
C VAL A 24 11.88 9.89 -23.32
N LEU A 25 12.69 10.95 -23.14
CA LEU A 25 12.73 11.70 -21.89
C LEU A 25 11.37 12.29 -21.51
N LYS A 26 10.61 12.84 -22.48
CA LYS A 26 9.26 13.37 -22.23
C LYS A 26 8.30 12.28 -21.75
N THR A 27 8.28 11.14 -22.42
CA THR A 27 7.42 10.00 -22.03
C THR A 27 7.83 9.45 -20.67
N THR A 28 9.13 9.32 -20.40
CA THR A 28 9.64 8.85 -19.10
C THR A 28 9.25 9.80 -17.97
N VAL A 29 9.38 11.12 -18.16
CA VAL A 29 8.98 12.12 -17.15
C VAL A 29 7.47 12.12 -16.93
N ALA A 30 6.67 11.99 -17.99
CA ALA A 30 5.22 11.86 -17.87
C ALA A 30 4.85 10.61 -17.04
N ARG A 31 5.44 9.45 -17.36
CA ARG A 31 5.22 8.22 -16.58
C ARG A 31 5.67 8.34 -15.13
N LEU A 32 6.79 9.01 -14.86
CA LEU A 32 7.26 9.27 -13.49
C LEU A 32 6.25 10.09 -12.67
N HIS A 33 5.62 11.08 -13.29
CA HIS A 33 4.59 11.89 -12.64
C HIS A 33 3.30 11.08 -12.39
N ASP A 34 2.90 10.23 -13.35
CA ASP A 34 1.75 9.35 -13.15
C ASP A 34 2.01 8.31 -12.05
N LEU A 35 3.22 7.73 -12.02
CA LEU A 35 3.66 6.84 -10.94
C LEU A 35 3.63 7.50 -9.56
N GLU A 36 3.95 8.79 -9.47
CA GLU A 36 3.89 9.51 -8.20
C GLU A 36 2.45 9.60 -7.67
N LYS A 37 1.47 9.80 -8.55
CA LYS A 37 0.05 9.76 -8.18
C LYS A 37 -0.40 8.37 -7.79
N GLU A 38 -0.08 7.36 -8.61
CA GLU A 38 -0.42 5.96 -8.33
C GLU A 38 0.17 5.50 -6.99
N LEU A 39 1.42 5.85 -6.71
CA LEU A 39 2.07 5.53 -5.44
C LEU A 39 1.41 6.21 -4.24
N ASN A 40 1.03 7.48 -4.37
CA ASN A 40 0.32 8.17 -3.30
C ASN A 40 -1.06 7.56 -3.02
N GLU A 41 -1.81 7.21 -4.08
CA GLU A 41 -3.12 6.53 -3.95
C GLU A 41 -2.98 5.16 -3.27
N LEU A 42 -1.97 4.37 -3.67
CA LEU A 42 -1.68 3.08 -3.04
C LEU A 42 -1.23 3.23 -1.58
N GLU A 43 -0.45 4.26 -1.24
CA GLU A 43 -0.01 4.51 0.14
C GLU A 43 -1.19 4.91 1.04
N LEU A 44 -2.18 5.65 0.52
CA LEU A 44 -3.42 5.91 1.24
C LEU A 44 -4.25 4.64 1.44
N ALA A 45 -4.44 3.84 0.39
CA ALA A 45 -5.18 2.58 0.50
C ALA A 45 -4.53 1.57 1.46
N LEU A 46 -3.19 1.56 1.53
CA LEU A 46 -2.46 0.74 2.50
C LEU A 46 -2.70 1.20 3.95
N ASP A 47 -2.77 2.51 4.19
CA ASP A 47 -3.07 3.07 5.52
C ASP A 47 -4.50 2.71 5.95
N ASP A 48 -5.46 2.85 5.01
CA ASP A 48 -6.86 2.47 5.23
C ASP A 48 -6.99 0.97 5.59
N ASP A 49 -6.42 0.06 4.79
CA ASP A 49 -6.47 -1.39 5.08
C ASP A 49 -5.75 -1.75 6.38
N GLN A 50 -4.61 -1.11 6.69
CA GLN A 50 -3.90 -1.34 7.95
C GLN A 50 -4.77 -0.95 9.15
N LYS A 51 -5.49 0.18 9.05
CA LYS A 51 -6.38 0.65 10.09
C LYS A 51 -7.57 -0.30 10.29
N GLU A 52 -8.20 -0.77 9.21
CA GLU A 52 -9.28 -1.77 9.29
C GLU A 52 -8.80 -3.07 9.94
N ILE A 53 -7.59 -3.54 9.62
CA ILE A 53 -6.99 -4.72 10.27
C ILE A 53 -6.82 -4.51 11.79
N GLU A 54 -6.37 -3.33 12.20
CA GLU A 54 -6.20 -2.96 13.61
C GLU A 54 -7.55 -2.90 14.34
N GLU A 55 -8.56 -2.29 13.72
CA GLU A 55 -9.92 -2.20 14.26
C GLU A 55 -10.53 -3.60 14.42
N TYR A 56 -10.49 -4.45 13.39
CA TYR A 56 -10.99 -5.83 13.51
C TYR A 56 -10.18 -6.68 14.50
N THR A 57 -8.89 -6.42 14.66
CA THR A 57 -8.08 -7.09 15.70
C THR A 57 -8.56 -6.71 17.09
N HIS A 58 -8.87 -5.43 17.30
CA HIS A 58 -9.41 -4.95 18.56
C HIS A 58 -10.78 -5.56 18.86
N GLU A 59 -11.71 -5.54 17.90
CA GLU A 59 -13.04 -6.16 18.04
C GLU A 59 -12.96 -7.65 18.38
N LEU A 60 -12.03 -8.38 17.74
CA LEU A 60 -11.80 -9.79 18.04
C LEU A 60 -11.31 -10.03 19.47
N ASP A 61 -10.42 -9.18 19.97
CA ASP A 61 -9.93 -9.29 21.34
C ASP A 61 -11.04 -8.95 22.35
N GLU A 62 -11.90 -7.97 22.06
CA GLU A 62 -13.07 -7.68 22.89
C GLU A 62 -14.08 -8.83 22.90
N CYS A 63 -14.42 -9.40 21.74
CA CYS A 63 -15.29 -10.58 21.64
C CYS A 63 -14.74 -11.76 22.47
N ARG A 64 -13.43 -12.01 22.39
CA ARG A 64 -12.78 -13.09 23.15
C ARG A 64 -12.84 -12.86 24.65
N GLN A 65 -12.72 -11.60 25.10
CA GLN A 65 -12.89 -11.26 26.50
C GLN A 65 -14.35 -11.48 26.94
N ARG A 66 -15.32 -11.01 26.16
CA ARG A 66 -16.75 -11.22 26.45
C ARG A 66 -17.11 -12.71 26.52
N LEU A 67 -16.56 -13.54 25.62
CA LEU A 67 -16.74 -14.99 25.69
C LEU A 67 -16.18 -15.59 26.98
N GLU A 68 -15.01 -15.13 27.46
CA GLU A 68 -14.47 -15.63 28.73
C GLU A 68 -15.33 -15.18 29.91
N ASP A 69 -15.82 -13.94 29.91
CA ASP A 69 -16.72 -13.42 30.94
C ASP A 69 -18.04 -14.24 30.96
N ILE A 70 -18.64 -14.53 29.80
CA ILE A 70 -19.83 -15.38 29.67
C ILE A 70 -19.54 -16.78 30.21
N ARG A 71 -18.38 -17.37 29.89
CA ARG A 71 -17.99 -18.71 30.38
C ARG A 71 -17.79 -18.72 31.88
N GLU A 72 -17.15 -17.71 32.45
CA GLU A 72 -16.96 -17.58 33.90
C GLU A 72 -18.31 -17.43 34.61
N PHE A 73 -19.17 -16.54 34.10
CA PHE A 73 -20.49 -16.32 34.67
C PHE A 73 -21.38 -17.56 34.58
N THR A 74 -21.38 -18.26 33.44
CA THR A 74 -22.08 -19.53 33.25
C THR A 74 -21.61 -20.58 34.26
N ARG A 75 -20.29 -20.67 34.50
CA ARG A 75 -19.71 -21.61 35.46
C ARG A 75 -20.13 -21.26 36.90
N ALA A 76 -20.13 -19.98 37.27
CA ALA A 76 -20.59 -19.50 38.57
C ALA A 76 -22.10 -19.75 38.80
N LEU A 77 -22.93 -19.53 37.77
CA LEU A 77 -24.35 -19.84 37.80
C LEU A 77 -24.61 -21.33 38.04
N GLN A 78 -23.91 -22.20 37.31
CA GLN A 78 -24.03 -23.66 37.46
C GLN A 78 -23.56 -24.15 38.84
N ALA A 79 -22.56 -23.50 39.43
CA ALA A 79 -22.09 -23.78 40.78
C ALA A 79 -23.02 -23.24 41.88
N GLY A 80 -24.04 -22.43 41.53
CA GLY A 80 -24.92 -21.76 42.50
C GLY A 80 -24.21 -20.65 43.29
N GLU A 81 -23.10 -20.13 42.76
CA GLU A 81 -22.27 -19.11 43.41
C GLU A 81 -22.81 -17.69 43.20
N VAL A 82 -23.88 -17.54 42.40
CA VAL A 82 -24.54 -16.27 42.09
C VAL A 82 -25.94 -16.22 42.75
N PRO A 83 -26.04 -16.00 44.07
CA PRO A 83 -27.31 -16.07 44.80
C PRO A 83 -28.29 -14.94 44.46
N SER A 84 -27.87 -13.93 43.70
CA SER A 84 -28.74 -12.84 43.21
C SER A 84 -29.60 -13.23 42.01
N VAL A 85 -29.30 -14.34 41.32
CA VAL A 85 -30.07 -14.78 40.15
C VAL A 85 -31.15 -15.76 40.59
N LEU A 86 -32.40 -15.29 40.59
CA LEU A 86 -33.57 -16.05 41.05
C LEU A 86 -33.99 -17.16 40.07
N ASP A 87 -33.75 -16.95 38.77
CA ASP A 87 -34.03 -17.92 37.71
C ASP A 87 -32.74 -18.26 36.96
N ALA A 88 -31.96 -19.18 37.52
CA ALA A 88 -30.71 -19.63 36.93
C ALA A 88 -30.92 -20.38 35.61
N VAL A 89 -32.10 -20.97 35.37
CA VAL A 89 -32.35 -21.73 34.14
C VAL A 89 -32.53 -20.77 32.96
N SER A 90 -33.33 -19.71 33.15
CA SER A 90 -33.46 -18.66 32.13
C SER A 90 -32.12 -17.99 31.86
N ALA A 91 -31.39 -17.59 32.93
CA ALA A 91 -30.09 -16.93 32.77
C ALA A 91 -29.07 -17.82 32.02
N LEU A 92 -29.07 -19.14 32.26
CA LEU A 92 -28.20 -20.06 31.52
C LEU A 92 -28.60 -20.18 30.04
N ALA A 93 -29.89 -20.10 29.71
CA ALA A 93 -30.34 -20.09 28.32
C ALA A 93 -29.88 -18.81 27.61
N ASP A 94 -30.03 -17.64 28.26
CA ASP A 94 -29.57 -16.36 27.75
C ASP A 94 -28.04 -16.37 27.49
N MET A 95 -27.25 -16.94 28.42
CA MET A 95 -25.80 -17.06 28.23
C MET A 95 -25.38 -17.99 27.09
N VAL A 96 -26.18 -19.02 26.77
CA VAL A 96 -25.93 -19.88 25.60
C VAL A 96 -26.16 -19.08 24.32
N GLU A 97 -27.23 -18.29 24.26
CA GLU A 97 -27.51 -17.41 23.13
C GLU A 97 -26.40 -16.36 22.96
N GLU A 98 -26.03 -15.64 24.02
CA GLU A 98 -24.94 -14.65 23.96
C GLU A 98 -23.59 -15.30 23.55
N HIS A 99 -23.30 -16.52 24.01
CA HIS A 99 -22.09 -17.24 23.60
C HIS A 99 -22.10 -17.55 22.09
N GLU A 100 -23.23 -18.02 21.56
CA GLU A 100 -23.38 -18.29 20.12
C GLU A 100 -23.28 -17.01 19.29
N GLU A 101 -23.85 -15.89 19.76
CA GLU A 101 -23.74 -14.59 19.10
C GLU A 101 -22.29 -14.09 19.03
N GLU A 102 -21.54 -14.17 20.13
CA GLU A 102 -20.13 -13.77 20.16
C GLU A 102 -19.24 -14.69 19.29
N GLU A 103 -19.48 -16.00 19.27
CA GLU A 103 -18.77 -16.90 18.35
C GLU A 103 -19.03 -16.56 16.87
N ASN A 104 -20.29 -16.22 16.54
CA ASN A 104 -20.64 -15.78 15.20
C ASN A 104 -19.97 -14.44 14.85
N ALA A 105 -19.94 -13.49 15.78
CA ALA A 105 -19.26 -12.21 15.61
C ALA A 105 -17.76 -12.40 15.34
N ILE A 106 -17.08 -13.24 16.15
CA ILE A 106 -15.66 -13.58 15.94
C ILE A 106 -15.42 -14.09 14.52
N LYS A 107 -16.26 -15.02 14.06
CA LYS A 107 -16.11 -15.56 12.69
C LYS A 107 -16.23 -14.47 11.64
N HIS A 108 -17.17 -13.53 11.79
CA HIS A 108 -17.36 -12.44 10.84
C HIS A 108 -16.16 -11.49 10.83
N TYR A 109 -15.64 -11.14 12.01
CA TYR A 109 -14.46 -10.28 12.12
C TYR A 109 -13.18 -10.97 11.62
N GLU A 110 -13.02 -12.28 11.83
CA GLU A 110 -11.88 -13.03 11.26
C GLU A 110 -11.93 -13.07 9.74
N GLU A 111 -13.11 -13.28 9.15
CA GLU A 111 -13.30 -13.25 7.70
C GLU A 111 -13.01 -11.84 7.12
N ALA A 112 -13.53 -10.79 7.75
CA ALA A 112 -13.29 -9.41 7.33
C ALA A 112 -11.81 -9.02 7.44
N ARG A 113 -11.18 -9.29 8.60
CA ARG A 113 -9.75 -9.04 8.81
C ARG A 113 -8.90 -9.79 7.78
N GLY A 114 -9.21 -11.06 7.52
CA GLY A 114 -8.50 -11.86 6.53
C GLY A 114 -8.59 -11.29 5.11
N TRP A 115 -9.74 -10.70 4.75
CA TRP A 115 -9.90 -10.00 3.47
C TRP A 115 -8.99 -8.77 3.38
N HIS A 116 -8.98 -7.92 4.41
CA HIS A 116 -8.12 -6.73 4.45
C HIS A 116 -6.62 -7.10 4.49
N GLU A 117 -6.23 -8.13 5.24
CA GLU A 117 -4.85 -8.63 5.23
C GLU A 117 -4.41 -9.07 3.82
N GLN A 118 -5.29 -9.74 3.07
CA GLN A 118 -5.01 -10.13 1.70
C GLN A 118 -4.91 -8.91 0.77
N GLN A 119 -5.81 -7.93 0.89
CA GLN A 119 -5.73 -6.69 0.10
C GLN A 119 -4.46 -5.91 0.40
N PHE A 120 -4.13 -5.75 1.69
CA PHE A 120 -2.91 -5.09 2.13
C PHE A 120 -1.66 -5.72 1.51
N GLN A 121 -1.55 -7.06 1.51
CA GLN A 121 -0.44 -7.77 0.86
C GLN A 121 -0.38 -7.51 -0.66
N ASN A 122 -1.52 -7.53 -1.34
CA ASN A 122 -1.59 -7.24 -2.77
C ASN A 122 -1.15 -5.80 -3.08
N LEU A 123 -1.61 -4.82 -2.29
CA LEU A 123 -1.24 -3.41 -2.42
C LEU A 123 0.25 -3.20 -2.14
N GLN A 124 0.81 -3.88 -1.15
CA GLN A 124 2.25 -3.83 -0.86
C GLN A 124 3.09 -4.35 -2.03
N GLU A 125 2.66 -5.45 -2.67
CA GLU A 125 3.32 -5.97 -3.86
C GLU A 125 3.26 -4.95 -5.02
N GLN A 126 2.10 -4.38 -5.28
CA GLN A 126 1.91 -3.35 -6.30
C GLN A 126 2.82 -2.13 -6.04
N CYS A 127 2.80 -1.60 -4.81
CA CYS A 127 3.64 -0.48 -4.39
C CYS A 127 5.13 -0.79 -4.58
N THR A 128 5.56 -2.00 -4.23
CA THR A 128 6.94 -2.46 -4.45
C THR A 128 7.32 -2.49 -5.93
N ASN A 129 6.41 -2.93 -6.79
CA ASN A 129 6.66 -3.00 -8.23
C ASN A 129 6.71 -1.60 -8.86
N LEU A 130 5.81 -0.70 -8.50
CA LEU A 130 5.84 0.70 -8.95
C LEU A 130 7.08 1.44 -8.46
N LYS A 131 7.51 1.19 -7.21
CA LYS A 131 8.78 1.73 -6.67
C LYS A 131 10.00 1.26 -7.48
N LYS A 132 10.02 0.01 -7.94
CA LYS A 132 11.07 -0.49 -8.85
C LYS A 132 11.00 0.19 -10.21
N GLU A 133 9.81 0.30 -10.81
CA GLU A 133 9.61 1.00 -12.09
C GLU A 133 10.13 2.45 -12.00
N ARG A 134 9.76 3.16 -10.95
CA ARG A 134 10.21 4.54 -10.69
C ARG A 134 11.73 4.67 -10.67
N VAL A 135 12.44 3.71 -10.06
CA VAL A 135 13.92 3.71 -10.02
C VAL A 135 14.52 3.53 -11.42
N GLU A 136 13.99 2.60 -12.21
CA GLU A 136 14.45 2.34 -13.58
C GLU A 136 14.18 3.53 -14.52
N LEU A 137 13.05 4.20 -14.35
CA LEU A 137 12.73 5.41 -15.12
C LEU A 137 13.64 6.59 -14.74
N HIS A 138 13.90 6.80 -13.44
CA HIS A 138 14.86 7.82 -12.99
C HIS A 138 16.25 7.59 -13.58
N LYS A 139 16.69 6.32 -13.61
CA LYS A 139 17.95 5.95 -14.24
C LYS A 139 17.98 6.28 -15.72
N THR A 140 16.90 5.95 -16.43
CA THR A 140 16.74 6.30 -17.86
C THR A 140 16.86 7.81 -18.07
N CYS A 141 16.23 8.63 -17.22
CA CYS A 141 16.37 10.09 -17.27
C CYS A 141 17.83 10.55 -17.08
N ILE A 142 18.56 9.97 -16.12
CA ILE A 142 19.96 10.30 -15.85
C ILE A 142 20.85 9.93 -17.04
N GLU A 143 20.62 8.77 -17.65
CA GLU A 143 21.37 8.31 -18.82
C GLU A 143 21.15 9.24 -20.02
N ILE A 144 19.89 9.58 -20.33
CA ILE A 144 19.56 10.51 -21.42
C ILE A 144 20.18 11.88 -21.16
N CYS A 145 20.09 12.40 -19.93
CA CYS A 145 20.74 13.67 -19.56
C CYS A 145 22.26 13.61 -19.73
N SER A 146 22.88 12.48 -19.43
CA SER A 146 24.33 12.28 -19.62
C SER A 146 24.70 12.28 -21.10
N ILE A 147 23.90 11.66 -21.96
CA ILE A 147 24.07 11.69 -23.42
C ILE A 147 23.91 13.12 -23.96
N PHE A 148 22.89 13.86 -23.52
CA PHE A 148 22.72 15.27 -23.90
C PHE A 148 23.88 16.16 -23.49
N ARG A 149 24.48 15.92 -22.33
CA ARG A 149 25.70 16.60 -21.91
C ARG A 149 26.88 16.27 -22.83
N ALA A 150 27.10 14.99 -23.14
CA ALA A 150 28.18 14.55 -24.02
C ALA A 150 28.02 15.11 -25.45
N ASN A 151 26.79 15.21 -25.95
CA ASN A 151 26.47 15.72 -27.28
C ASN A 151 26.39 17.26 -27.35
N GLY A 152 26.70 17.99 -26.26
CA GLY A 152 26.65 19.46 -26.22
C GLY A 152 25.24 20.07 -26.32
N VAL A 153 24.19 19.27 -26.16
CA VAL A 153 22.78 19.72 -26.27
C VAL A 153 22.46 20.76 -25.20
N PHE A 154 22.91 20.54 -23.96
CA PHE A 154 22.66 21.49 -22.87
C PHE A 154 23.36 22.83 -23.06
N ASP A 155 24.59 22.84 -23.59
CA ASP A 155 25.30 24.09 -23.88
C ASP A 155 24.62 24.88 -25.01
N LEU A 156 24.12 24.17 -26.04
CA LEU A 156 23.32 24.76 -27.10
C LEU A 156 22.03 25.40 -26.56
N ILE A 157 21.30 24.70 -25.67
CA ILE A 157 20.09 25.23 -25.03
C ILE A 157 20.43 26.47 -24.18
N ARG A 158 21.48 26.41 -23.36
CA ARG A 158 21.93 27.54 -22.53
C ARG A 158 22.26 28.77 -23.38
N ALA A 159 23.03 28.60 -24.45
CA ALA A 159 23.35 29.70 -25.37
C ALA A 159 22.11 30.30 -26.04
N ARG A 160 21.13 29.47 -26.42
CA ARG A 160 19.85 29.94 -26.98
C ARG A 160 19.01 30.71 -25.97
N MET A 161 18.94 30.24 -24.72
CA MET A 161 18.21 30.94 -23.65
C MET A 161 18.81 32.32 -23.36
N VAL A 162 20.13 32.44 -23.28
CA VAL A 162 20.81 33.73 -23.10
C VAL A 162 20.48 34.70 -24.24
N LYS A 163 20.50 34.22 -25.50
CA LYS A 163 20.16 35.02 -26.69
C LYS A 163 18.68 35.44 -26.74
N LEU A 164 17.77 34.64 -26.19
CA LEU A 164 16.35 34.99 -26.07
C LEU A 164 16.15 36.06 -25.00
N ASN A 165 16.79 35.91 -23.84
CA ASN A 165 16.69 36.88 -22.76
C ASN A 165 17.31 38.24 -23.15
N SER A 166 18.40 38.26 -23.92
CA SER A 166 19.02 39.49 -24.41
C SER A 166 18.24 40.22 -25.51
N LYS A 167 17.17 39.61 -26.05
CA LYS A 167 16.27 40.22 -27.05
C LYS A 167 14.97 40.74 -26.44
N THR A 168 14.74 40.44 -25.16
CA THR A 168 13.51 40.79 -24.42
C THR A 168 13.75 41.98 -23.47
N VAL A 169 14.98 42.51 -23.46
CA VAL A 169 15.40 43.78 -22.84
C VAL A 169 15.65 44.79 -23.96
#